data_AF-A0A6N6T776-F1
#
_entry.id   AF-A0A6N6T776-F1
#
_cell.length_a   1.000
_cell.length_b   1.000
_cell.length_c   1.000
_cell.angle_alpha   90.00
_cell.angle_beta   90.00
_cell.angle_gamma   90.00
#
_symmetry.space_group_name_H-M   'P 1'
#
loop_
_entity.id
_entity.type
_entity.pdbx_description
1 polymer ?
#
loop_
_entity_poly.entity_id
_entity_poly.type
_entity_poly.pdbx_seq_one_letter_code
_entity_poly.pdbx_strand_id
1 'polypeptide(L)'
;MSSRELFSLPAIVADARKLCQEKRTGTLLIENSYHLLGQISFQDGEIVSLFSQGKNGTDALPSLLNIESGTVAFFEGKVSINASMPSTVDILEYLSSATPTAT
;
A
#
# COMPACT_ATOMS: atom_id res chain seq x y z
N MET A 1 16.86 -18.44 -9.22
CA MET A 1 16.58 -17.74 -7.96
C MET A 1 15.91 -16.44 -8.33
N SER A 2 14.61 -16.29 -8.05
CA SER A 2 13.87 -15.08 -8.42
C SER A 2 14.34 -13.93 -7.55
N SER A 3 15.02 -12.95 -8.14
CA SER A 3 15.36 -11.69 -7.47
C SER A 3 14.06 -11.02 -7.06
N ARG A 4 13.72 -11.09 -5.77
CA ARG A 4 12.66 -10.27 -5.19
C ARG A 4 13.22 -8.85 -5.13
N GLU A 5 12.79 -8.00 -6.06
CA GLU A 5 13.12 -6.58 -6.00
C GLU A 5 12.52 -6.01 -4.71
N LEU A 6 13.38 -5.42 -3.88
CA LEU A 6 12.99 -4.73 -2.67
C LEU A 6 12.69 -3.28 -3.06
N PHE A 7 11.44 -2.89 -2.91
CA PHE A 7 10.99 -1.53 -3.12
C PHE A 7 11.03 -0.78 -1.80
N SER A 8 11.57 0.43 -1.82
CA SER A 8 11.46 1.38 -0.71
C SER A 8 10.02 1.91 -0.62
N LEU A 9 9.61 2.41 0.55
CA LEU A 9 8.30 3.05 0.72
C LEU A 9 7.91 4.02 -0.41
N PRO A 10 8.76 5.00 -0.83
CA PRO A 10 8.40 5.90 -1.93
C PRO A 10 8.18 5.19 -3.27
N ALA A 11 8.89 4.09 -3.54
CA ALA A 11 8.69 3.31 -4.75
C ALA A 11 7.37 2.52 -4.70
N ILE A 12 7.01 1.98 -3.53
CA ILE A 12 5.72 1.33 -3.29
C ILE A 12 4.58 2.33 -3.47
N VAL A 13 4.72 3.54 -2.95
CA VAL A 13 3.73 4.62 -3.10
C VAL A 13 3.60 5.06 -4.56
N ALA A 14 4.71 5.12 -5.30
CA ALA A 14 4.68 5.42 -6.73
C ALA A 14 3.96 4.32 -7.53
N ASP A 15 4.16 3.05 -7.19
CA ASP A 15 3.47 1.92 -7.83
C ASP A 15 1.96 1.93 -7.50
N ALA A 16 1.61 2.17 -6.24
CA ALA A 16 0.22 2.36 -5.82
C ALA A 16 -0.45 3.53 -6.57
N ARG A 17 0.24 4.68 -6.72
CA ARG A 17 -0.24 5.82 -7.52
C ARG A 17 -0.52 5.42 -8.97
N LYS A 18 0.36 4.64 -9.58
CA LYS A 18 0.19 4.15 -10.94
C LYS A 18 -1.05 3.25 -11.06
N LEU A 19 -1.23 2.32 -10.14
CA LEU A 19 -2.42 1.45 -10.09
C LEU A 19 -3.72 2.26 -9.95
N CYS A 20 -3.70 3.34 -9.16
CA CYS A 20 -4.81 4.28 -9.06
C CYS A 20 -5.12 4.97 -10.40
N GLN A 21 -4.08 5.47 -11.08
CA GLN A 21 -4.22 6.13 -12.39
C GLN A 21 -4.74 5.18 -13.47
N GLU A 22 -4.30 3.93 -13.44
CA GLU A 22 -4.74 2.86 -14.34
C GLU A 22 -6.12 2.29 -13.97
N LYS A 23 -6.77 2.82 -12.93
CA LYS A 23 -8.07 2.36 -12.42
C LYS A 23 -8.13 0.87 -12.11
N ARG A 24 -7.02 0.31 -11.64
CA ARG A 24 -6.90 -1.13 -11.43
C ARG A 24 -7.73 -1.52 -10.21
N THR A 25 -8.36 -2.69 -10.30
CA THR A 25 -9.13 -3.30 -9.21
C THR A 25 -8.43 -4.57 -8.75
N GLY A 26 -8.03 -4.62 -7.50
CA GLY A 26 -7.21 -5.71 -6.99
C GLY A 26 -6.52 -5.35 -5.69
N THR A 27 -5.58 -6.19 -5.29
CA THR A 27 -4.90 -6.08 -4.01
C THR A 27 -3.39 -6.08 -4.19
N LEU A 28 -2.74 -5.03 -3.72
CA LEU A 28 -1.29 -4.93 -3.62
C LEU A 28 -0.86 -5.46 -2.26
N LEU A 29 -0.10 -6.56 -2.26
CA LEU A 29 0.56 -7.09 -1.09
C LEU A 29 1.97 -6.49 -0.98
N ILE A 30 2.34 -6.08 0.22
CA ILE A 30 3.67 -5.61 0.58
C ILE A 30 4.23 -6.60 1.59
N GLU A 31 5.25 -7.35 1.18
CA GLU A 31 5.80 -8.45 1.96
C GLU A 31 7.32 -8.31 2.08
N ASN A 32 7.91 -8.81 3.15
CA ASN A 32 9.35 -9.06 3.19
C ASN A 32 9.62 -10.57 3.10
N SER A 33 10.86 -10.99 3.29
CA SER A 33 11.27 -12.40 3.19
C SER A 33 10.49 -13.35 4.09
N TYR A 34 9.82 -12.87 5.14
CA TYR A 34 9.21 -13.73 6.16
C TYR A 34 7.78 -13.32 6.56
N HIS A 35 7.33 -12.09 6.30
CA HIS A 35 6.07 -11.55 6.80
C HIS A 35 5.38 -10.59 5.83
N LEU A 36 4.04 -10.61 5.85
CA LEU A 36 3.20 -9.58 5.25
C LEU A 36 3.34 -8.30 6.07
N LEU A 37 3.90 -7.27 5.45
CA LEU A 37 4.05 -5.95 6.04
C LEU A 37 2.77 -5.13 5.89
N GLY A 38 2.10 -5.26 4.75
CA GLY A 38 0.90 -4.51 4.46
C GLY A 38 0.15 -5.00 3.23
N GLN A 39 -1.09 -4.56 3.12
CA GLN A 39 -1.97 -4.85 2.00
C GLN A 39 -2.79 -3.59 1.68
N ILE A 40 -2.89 -3.27 0.40
CA ILE A 40 -3.68 -2.15 -0.12
C ILE A 40 -4.64 -2.70 -1.16
N SER A 41 -5.93 -2.55 -0.96
CA SER A 41 -6.93 -2.94 -1.95
C SER A 41 -7.44 -1.72 -2.71
N PHE A 42 -7.53 -1.90 -4.02
CA PHE A 42 -7.95 -0.90 -4.99
C PHE A 42 -9.25 -1.36 -5.67
N GLN A 43 -10.16 -0.41 -5.90
CA GLN A 43 -11.36 -0.60 -6.70
C GLN A 43 -11.54 0.61 -7.62
N ASP A 44 -11.59 0.38 -8.92
CA ASP A 44 -11.62 1.44 -9.96
C ASP A 44 -10.51 2.51 -9.78
N GLY A 45 -9.38 2.13 -9.19
CA GLY A 45 -8.29 3.06 -8.86
C GLY A 45 -8.44 3.82 -7.55
N GLU A 46 -9.45 3.50 -6.73
CA GLU A 46 -9.62 4.04 -5.39
C GLU A 46 -9.14 3.05 -4.33
N ILE A 47 -8.45 3.54 -3.30
CA ILE A 47 -8.04 2.72 -2.17
C ILE A 47 -9.25 2.48 -1.27
N VAL A 48 -9.77 1.25 -1.28
CA VAL A 48 -10.98 0.88 -0.55
C VAL A 48 -10.69 0.09 0.73
N SER A 49 -9.47 -0.41 0.89
CA SER A 49 -9.05 -1.09 2.12
C SER A 49 -7.54 -1.01 2.31
N LEU A 50 -7.12 -0.92 3.56
CA LEU A 50 -5.74 -1.01 4.00
C LEU A 50 -5.68 -2.04 5.12
N PHE A 51 -4.63 -2.84 5.14
CA PHE A 51 -4.34 -3.73 6.25
C PHE A 51 -2.83 -3.77 6.52
N SER A 52 -2.44 -3.74 7.78
CA SER A 52 -1.03 -3.90 8.18
C SER A 52 -0.97 -4.34 9.63
N GLN A 53 -0.15 -5.36 9.92
CA GLN A 53 0.12 -5.83 11.29
C GLN A 53 -1.15 -6.08 12.14
N GLY A 54 -2.22 -6.62 11.55
CA GLY A 54 -3.48 -6.88 12.25
C GLY A 54 -4.42 -5.67 12.39
N LYS A 55 -4.03 -4.50 11.88
CA LYS A 55 -4.85 -3.29 11.83
C LYS A 55 -5.46 -3.12 10.46
N ASN A 56 -6.68 -2.59 10.41
CA ASN A 56 -7.41 -2.30 9.17
C ASN A 56 -7.63 -0.80 9.01
N GLY A 57 -7.82 -0.36 7.77
CA GLY A 57 -8.17 1.01 7.42
C GLY A 57 -7.13 2.04 7.88
N THR A 58 -7.58 3.14 8.46
CA THR A 58 -6.70 4.23 8.91
C THR A 58 -5.73 3.82 10.00
N ASP A 59 -6.07 2.84 10.84
CA ASP A 59 -5.17 2.32 11.87
C ASP A 59 -3.96 1.59 11.30
N ALA A 60 -4.05 1.11 10.05
CA ALA A 60 -2.95 0.46 9.36
C ALA A 60 -1.92 1.46 8.78
N LEU A 61 -2.32 2.71 8.51
CA LEU A 61 -1.46 3.74 7.93
C LEU A 61 -0.13 3.93 8.67
N PRO A 62 -0.08 4.14 10.00
CA PRO A 62 1.19 4.31 10.71
C PRO A 62 2.09 3.06 10.61
N SER A 63 1.50 1.87 10.55
CA SER A 63 2.25 0.63 10.36
C SER A 63 2.83 0.50 8.95
N LEU A 64 2.12 1.01 7.94
CA LEU A 64 2.61 1.11 6.55
C LEU A 64 3.74 2.14 6.40
N LEU A 65 3.69 3.27 7.12
CA LEU A 65 4.79 4.26 7.11
C LEU A 65 6.10 3.68 7.66
N ASN A 66 6.01 2.73 8.59
CA ASN A 66 7.17 2.09 9.20
C ASN A 66 7.80 0.99 8.32
N ILE A 67 7.34 0.84 7.07
CA ILE A 67 7.92 -0.08 6.09
C ILE A 67 9.15 0.58 5.47
N GLU A 68 10.34 0.11 5.82
CA GLU A 68 11.58 0.60 5.20
C GLU A 68 11.74 0.06 3.76
N SER A 69 11.54 -1.25 3.59
CA SER A 69 11.59 -1.91 2.29
C SER A 69 10.78 -3.21 2.28
N GLY A 70 10.22 -3.53 1.11
CA GLY A 70 9.43 -4.73 0.90
C GLY A 70 9.27 -5.06 -0.58
N THR A 71 8.95 -6.30 -0.88
CA THR A 71 8.52 -6.74 -2.20
C THR A 71 7.03 -6.45 -2.36
N VAL A 72 6.64 -5.95 -3.53
CA VAL A 72 5.24 -5.72 -3.87
C VAL A 72 4.73 -6.78 -4.84
N ALA A 73 3.50 -7.21 -4.65
CA ALA A 73 2.82 -8.13 -5.55
C ALA A 73 1.35 -7.71 -5.71
N PHE A 74 0.94 -7.41 -6.94
CA PHE A 74 -0.43 -7.01 -7.25
C PHE A 74 -1.25 -8.19 -7.76
N PHE A 75 -2.44 -8.38 -7.18
CA PHE A 75 -3.38 -9.43 -7.54
C PHE A 75 -4.70 -8.82 -7.97
N GLU A 76 -5.06 -8.97 -9.24
CA GLU A 76 -6.36 -8.56 -9.74
C GLU A 76 -7.47 -9.44 -9.16
N GLY A 77 -8.57 -8.83 -8.71
CA GLY A 77 -9.67 -9.59 -8.15
C GLY A 77 -10.68 -8.75 -7.36
N LYS A 78 -11.68 -9.44 -6.81
CA LYS A 78 -12.65 -8.81 -5.92
C LYS A 78 -11.98 -8.40 -4.61
N VAL A 79 -12.24 -7.17 -4.21
CA VAL A 79 -11.71 -6.59 -2.99
C VAL A 79 -12.82 -6.32 -1.99
N SER A 80 -12.48 -6.44 -0.71
CA SER A 80 -13.39 -6.04 0.38
C SER A 80 -13.26 -4.55 0.61
N ILE A 81 -14.39 -3.84 0.65
CA ILE A 81 -14.46 -2.40 0.87
C ILE A 81 -14.64 -2.16 2.36
N ASN A 82 -13.75 -1.36 2.96
CA ASN A 82 -13.96 -0.84 4.30
C ASN A 82 -14.78 0.45 4.22
N ALA A 83 -15.91 0.50 4.92
CA ALA A 83 -16.90 1.58 4.80
C ALA A 83 -16.43 2.96 5.32
N SER A 84 -15.29 3.04 5.99
CA SER A 84 -14.74 4.29 6.54
C SER A 84 -13.27 4.41 6.18
N MET A 85 -13.02 4.79 4.93
CA MET A 85 -11.70 5.07 4.41
C MET A 85 -11.60 6.55 4.02
N PRO A 86 -10.48 7.22 4.34
CA PRO A 86 -10.17 8.53 3.78
C PRO A 86 -9.96 8.43 2.27
N SER A 87 -9.90 9.57 1.59
CA SER A 87 -9.75 9.56 0.14
C SER A 87 -8.40 8.93 -0.26
N THR A 88 -8.36 8.33 -1.45
CA THR A 88 -7.13 7.80 -2.05
C THR A 88 -6.00 8.82 -2.05
N VAL A 89 -6.33 10.10 -2.28
CA VAL A 89 -5.37 11.20 -2.28
C VAL A 89 -4.78 11.39 -0.89
N ASP A 90 -5.61 11.50 0.15
CA ASP A 90 -5.15 11.67 1.53
C ASP A 90 -4.26 10.51 1.99
N ILE A 91 -4.61 9.27 1.61
CA ILE A 91 -3.82 8.07 1.92
C ILE A 91 -2.45 8.14 1.27
N LEU A 92 -2.40 8.45 -0.03
CA LEU A 92 -1.15 8.51 -0.78
C LEU A 92 -0.27 9.68 -0.31
N GLU A 93 -0.86 10.83 0.04
CA GLU A 93 -0.13 11.95 0.62
C GLU A 93 0.43 11.59 1.99
N TYR A 94 -0.37 10.94 2.86
CA TYR A 94 0.09 10.47 4.16
C TYR A 94 1.28 9.51 4.02
N LEU A 95 1.19 8.53 3.13
CA LEU A 95 2.27 7.58 2.85
C LEU A 95 3.50 8.24 2.21
N SER A 96 3.31 9.31 1.43
CA SER A 96 4.41 10.08 0.85
C SER A 96 5.09 10.98 1.87
N SER A 97 4.35 11.49 2.85
CA SER A 97 4.85 12.47 3.84
C SER A 97 5.85 11.88 4.85
N ALA A 98 5.89 10.56 5.01
CA ALA A 98 6.87 9.89 5.88
C ALA A 98 8.25 9.72 5.26
N THR A 99 8.52 10.22 4.05
CA THR A 99 9.92 10.44 3.67
C THR A 99 10.54 11.37 4.71
N PRO A 100 11.53 10.90 5.49
CA PRO A 100 12.12 11.74 6.50
C PRO A 100 12.69 12.96 5.79
N THR A 101 12.16 14.12 6.12
CA THR A 101 12.83 15.37 5.87
C THR A 101 14.11 15.30 6.69
N ALA A 102 15.18 14.77 6.10
CA ALA A 102 16.52 14.92 6.62
C ALA A 102 16.76 16.44 6.69
N THR A 103 16.71 16.97 7.91
CA THR A 103 17.16 18.33 8.24
C THR A 103 18.51 18.20 8.91
#